data_AF-A0A938LPL1-F1
#
_entry.id   AF-A0A938LPL1-F1
#
_cell.length_a   1.000
_cell.length_b   1.000
_cell.length_c   1.000
_cell.angle_alpha   90.00
_cell.angle_beta   90.00
_cell.angle_gamma   90.00
#
_symmetry.space_group_name_H-M   'P 1'
#
loop_
_entity.id
_entity.type
_entity.pdbx_description
1 polymer ?
#
loop_
_entity_poly.entity_id
_entity_poly.type
_entity_poly.pdbx_seq_one_letter_code
_entity_poly.pdbx_strand_id
1 'polypeptide(L)'
;MPHHLRLRVALAACPNACTMPQIRDIGIIATRTPQAVRPECDGCGGCTQACREGAIAMQAGRAELHTDRCVGCGQCLGHCPSRALESGPVKLRILVGGRMGRHPRWARDLCEADLASVADMVKSILDRLTREAPPAGRITGTVERLWTTT
;
A
#
# COMPACT_ATOMS: atom_id res chain seq x y z
N MET A 1 0.76 24.35 -20.19
CA MET A 1 0.58 23.84 -18.81
C MET A 1 0.24 25.03 -17.91
N PRO A 2 -0.75 24.95 -17.01
CA PRO A 2 -0.95 26.02 -16.03
C PRO A 2 0.33 26.14 -15.19
N HIS A 3 0.86 27.36 -15.06
CA HIS A 3 2.24 27.63 -14.64
C HIS A 3 2.64 27.15 -13.22
N HIS A 4 1.76 26.49 -12.45
CA HIS A 4 2.03 26.06 -11.07
C HIS A 4 1.48 24.68 -10.66
N LEU A 5 1.17 23.77 -11.60
CA LEU A 5 0.70 22.43 -11.24
C LEU A 5 1.84 21.57 -10.66
N ARG A 6 2.05 21.63 -9.34
CA ARG A 6 3.01 20.78 -8.63
C ARG A 6 2.34 19.48 -8.18
N LEU A 7 2.46 18.44 -8.98
CA LEU A 7 2.09 17.08 -8.59
C LEU A 7 3.26 16.42 -7.84
N ARG A 8 2.97 15.73 -6.74
CA ARG A 8 3.96 14.89 -6.05
C ARG A 8 3.54 13.43 -6.11
N VAL A 9 4.47 12.60 -6.57
CA VAL A 9 4.35 11.15 -6.55
C VAL A 9 5.40 10.59 -5.60
N ALA A 10 5.05 9.60 -4.79
CA ALA A 10 6.03 8.83 -4.02
C ALA A 10 5.73 7.34 -4.06
N LEU A 11 6.81 6.56 -4.06
CA LEU A 11 6.79 5.10 -4.05
C LEU A 11 7.50 4.62 -2.79
N ALA A 12 6.92 3.64 -2.10
CA ALA A 12 7.55 2.89 -1.04
C ALA A 12 7.54 1.40 -1.38
N ALA A 13 8.68 0.74 -1.19
CA ALA A 13 8.83 -0.69 -1.44
C ALA A 13 8.24 -1.58 -0.32
N CYS A 14 7.75 -0.98 0.77
CA CYS A 14 7.08 -1.71 1.85
C CYS A 14 6.12 -0.80 2.64
N PRO A 15 5.25 -1.38 3.49
CA PRO A 15 4.29 -0.64 4.31
C PRO A 15 4.89 0.31 5.34
N ASN A 16 6.18 0.18 5.68
CA ASN A 16 6.86 1.19 6.52
C ASN A 16 6.85 2.57 5.87
N ALA A 17 6.71 2.63 4.54
CA ALA A 17 6.33 3.83 3.82
C ALA A 17 7.24 5.05 4.09
N CYS A 18 8.56 4.84 4.21
CA CYS A 18 9.53 5.87 4.58
C CYS A 18 9.60 7.07 3.61
N THR A 19 9.14 6.92 2.37
CA THR A 19 9.04 8.01 1.37
C THR A 19 7.78 8.87 1.55
N MET A 20 6.97 8.56 2.56
CA MET A 20 5.73 9.23 2.93
C MET A 20 4.69 9.30 1.78
N PRO A 21 4.38 8.19 1.09
CA PRO A 21 3.37 8.13 0.02
C PRO A 21 1.97 8.56 0.47
N GLN A 22 1.63 8.36 1.74
CA GLN A 22 0.32 8.70 2.30
C GLN A 22 0.05 10.21 2.37
N ILE A 23 1.05 11.06 2.13
CA ILE A 23 0.90 12.54 2.16
C ILE A 23 1.24 13.18 0.81
N ARG A 24 1.27 12.36 -0.25
CA ARG A 24 1.50 12.79 -1.64
C ARG A 24 0.22 12.76 -2.44
N ASP A 25 0.22 13.52 -3.54
CA ASP A 25 -0.91 13.59 -4.45
C ASP A 25 -1.18 12.22 -5.08
N ILE A 26 -0.12 11.46 -5.38
CA ILE A 26 -0.16 10.03 -5.70
C ILE A 26 0.86 9.30 -4.82
N GLY A 27 0.40 8.33 -4.04
CA GLY A 27 1.23 7.44 -3.24
C GLY A 27 1.19 6.02 -3.80
N ILE A 28 2.30 5.30 -3.75
CA ILE A 28 2.35 3.89 -4.12
C ILE A 28 3.07 3.14 -2.99
N ILE A 29 2.46 2.09 -2.46
CA ILE A 29 3.04 1.25 -1.39
C ILE A 29 3.03 -0.20 -1.86
N ALA A 30 4.20 -0.80 -1.97
CA ALA A 30 4.29 -2.22 -2.22
C ALA A 30 3.96 -3.03 -0.96
N THR A 31 3.17 -4.08 -1.14
CA THR A 31 2.76 -5.03 -0.11
C THR A 31 3.08 -6.44 -0.57
N ARG A 32 3.36 -7.31 0.39
CA ARG A 32 3.56 -8.74 0.18
C ARG A 32 2.95 -9.49 1.35
N THR A 33 1.80 -10.09 1.11
CA THR A 33 0.97 -10.72 2.13
C THR A 33 1.15 -12.25 2.05
N PRO A 34 1.39 -12.96 3.17
CA PRO A 34 1.29 -14.41 3.19
C PRO A 34 -0.14 -14.85 2.85
N GLN A 35 -0.31 -15.91 2.07
CA GLN A 35 -1.64 -16.39 1.65
C GLN A 35 -2.13 -17.58 2.47
N ALA A 36 -1.23 -18.44 2.92
CA ALA A 36 -1.57 -19.64 3.67
C ALA A 36 -0.41 -20.11 4.56
N VAL A 37 -0.74 -20.95 5.53
CA VAL A 37 0.23 -21.70 6.34
C VAL A 37 0.21 -23.16 5.89
N ARG A 38 1.32 -23.60 5.30
CA ARG A 38 1.47 -24.94 4.74
C ARG A 38 1.73 -26.00 5.83
N PRO A 39 1.57 -27.31 5.51
CA PRO A 39 1.75 -28.40 6.47
C PRO A 39 3.13 -28.49 7.11
N GLU A 40 4.17 -27.94 6.48
CA GLU A 40 5.56 -27.94 6.98
C GLU A 40 5.78 -26.98 8.17
N CYS A 41 4.72 -26.35 8.68
CA CYS A 41 4.78 -25.53 9.87
C CYS A 41 5.04 -26.43 11.09
N ASP A 42 6.20 -26.25 11.70
CA ASP A 42 6.68 -26.97 12.89
C ASP A 42 6.32 -26.27 14.22
N GLY A 43 5.61 -25.14 14.15
CA GLY A 43 5.19 -24.38 15.31
C GLY A 43 6.30 -23.59 16.01
N CYS A 44 7.44 -23.35 15.36
CA CYS A 44 8.58 -22.63 15.97
C CYS A 44 8.29 -21.19 16.43
N GLY A 45 7.21 -20.56 15.95
CA GLY A 45 6.78 -19.23 16.39
C GLY A 45 7.61 -18.04 15.86
N GLY A 46 8.62 -18.26 15.02
CA GLY A 46 9.47 -17.18 14.48
C GLY A 46 8.69 -16.13 13.68
N CYS A 47 7.65 -16.55 12.95
CA CYS A 47 6.76 -15.64 12.23
C CYS A 47 5.91 -14.77 13.15
N THR A 48 5.46 -15.30 14.29
CA THR A 48 4.73 -14.58 15.34
C THR A 48 5.60 -13.49 15.96
N GLN A 49 6.86 -13.82 16.30
CA GLN A 49 7.82 -12.85 16.84
C GLN A 49 8.15 -11.72 15.86
N ALA A 50 8.20 -12.03 14.57
CA ALA A 50 8.45 -11.03 13.52
C ALA A 50 7.23 -10.13 13.25
N CYS A 51 6.02 -10.54 13.60
CA CYS A 51 4.79 -9.83 13.25
C CYS A 51 4.46 -8.75 14.29
N ARG A 52 4.79 -7.49 13.97
CA ARG A 52 4.48 -6.34 14.85
C ARG A 52 2.98 -6.00 14.94
N GLU A 53 2.21 -6.44 13.94
CA GLU A 53 0.76 -6.16 13.86
C GLU A 53 -0.08 -7.21 14.58
N GLY A 54 0.54 -8.29 15.10
CA GLY A 54 -0.21 -9.40 15.70
C GLY A 54 -1.13 -10.11 14.68
N ALA A 55 -0.77 -10.07 13.40
CA ALA A 55 -1.50 -10.74 12.32
C ALA A 55 -1.20 -12.24 12.22
N ILE A 56 -0.24 -12.74 13.00
CA ILE A 56 0.07 -14.17 13.10
C ILE A 56 -0.01 -14.58 14.56
N ALA A 57 -0.76 -15.65 14.83
CA ALA A 57 -0.87 -16.25 16.16
C ALA A 57 -0.56 -17.75 16.09
N MET A 58 -0.17 -18.33 17.22
CA MET A 58 -0.02 -19.78 17.35
C MET A 58 -1.33 -20.39 17.84
N GLN A 59 -1.92 -21.30 17.07
CA GLN A 59 -3.10 -22.06 17.44
C GLN A 59 -2.87 -23.55 17.18
N ALA A 60 -3.18 -24.39 18.18
CA ALA A 60 -3.00 -25.84 18.12
C ALA A 60 -1.61 -26.29 17.60
N GLY A 61 -0.55 -25.57 18.01
CA GLY A 61 0.83 -25.87 17.61
C GLY A 61 1.22 -25.41 16.20
N ARG A 62 0.36 -24.68 15.47
CA ARG A 62 0.63 -24.15 14.13
C ARG A 62 0.39 -22.65 14.06
N ALA A 63 1.04 -22.00 13.10
CA ALA A 63 0.77 -20.60 12.82
C ALA A 63 -0.61 -20.45 12.16
N GLU A 64 -1.33 -19.41 12.56
CA GLU A 64 -2.59 -18.99 11.98
C GLU A 64 -2.47 -17.53 11.53
N LEU A 65 -3.06 -17.22 10.37
CA LEU A 65 -3.00 -15.89 9.76
C LEU A 65 -4.32 -15.14 9.94
N HIS A 66 -4.26 -13.97 10.55
CA HIS A 66 -5.33 -12.99 10.66
C HIS A 66 -5.13 -11.88 9.62
N THR A 67 -5.73 -12.08 8.44
CA THR A 67 -5.51 -11.21 7.28
C THR A 67 -6.04 -9.79 7.46
N ASP A 68 -7.05 -9.60 8.30
CA ASP A 68 -7.63 -8.31 8.70
C ASP A 68 -6.62 -7.39 9.41
N ARG A 69 -5.62 -7.97 10.07
CA ARG A 69 -4.56 -7.23 10.78
C ARG A 69 -3.28 -7.10 9.96
N CYS A 70 -3.19 -7.80 8.82
CA CYS A 70 -1.96 -7.86 8.06
C CYS A 70 -1.76 -6.59 7.23
N VAL A 71 -0.69 -5.84 7.52
CA VAL A 71 -0.31 -4.67 6.69
C VAL A 71 0.47 -5.06 5.43
N GLY A 72 0.75 -6.35 5.21
CA GLY A 72 1.48 -6.84 4.04
C GLY A 72 2.97 -6.49 4.03
N CYS A 73 3.64 -6.46 5.19
CA CYS A 73 5.07 -6.12 5.26
C CYS A 73 6.01 -7.28 4.87
N GLY A 74 5.51 -8.51 4.85
CA GLY A 74 6.25 -9.70 4.45
C GLY A 74 7.37 -10.15 5.40
N GLN A 75 7.57 -9.52 6.56
CA GLN A 75 8.67 -9.88 7.48
C GLN A 75 8.60 -11.33 7.96
N CYS A 76 7.39 -11.80 8.24
CA CYS A 76 7.14 -13.18 8.67
C CYS A 76 7.62 -14.23 7.66
N LEU A 77 7.55 -13.95 6.36
CA LEU A 77 7.98 -14.86 5.30
C LEU A 77 9.48 -15.19 5.41
N GLY A 78 10.30 -14.21 5.78
CA GLY A 78 11.75 -14.40 5.96
C GLY A 78 12.15 -15.00 7.31
N HIS A 79 11.28 -14.91 8.32
CA HIS A 79 11.52 -15.42 9.67
C HIS A 79 10.99 -16.84 9.89
N CYS A 80 10.32 -17.43 8.90
CA CYS A 80 9.87 -18.81 8.96
C CYS A 80 10.99 -19.74 8.48
N PRO A 81 11.67 -20.48 9.39
CA PRO A 81 12.80 -21.34 9.01
C PRO A 81 12.36 -22.48 8.09
N SER A 82 11.18 -23.06 8.32
CA SER A 82 10.61 -24.11 7.47
C SER A 82 9.97 -23.58 6.18
N ARG A 83 9.93 -22.26 5.98
CA ARG A 83 9.25 -21.60 4.84
C ARG A 83 7.81 -22.04 4.64
N ALA A 84 7.12 -22.42 5.72
CA ALA A 84 5.74 -22.87 5.70
C ALA A 84 4.74 -21.76 5.38
N LEU A 85 5.12 -20.48 5.47
CA LEU A 85 4.27 -19.37 5.04
C LEU A 85 4.32 -19.22 3.52
N GLU A 86 3.21 -19.49 2.86
CA GLU A 86 3.08 -19.28 1.42
C GLU A 86 3.06 -17.79 1.10
N SER A 87 4.04 -17.33 0.34
CA SER A 87 4.10 -15.94 -0.10
C SER A 87 3.06 -15.66 -1.18
N GLY A 88 2.21 -14.65 -0.96
CA GLY A 88 1.47 -14.02 -2.04
C GLY A 88 2.36 -13.21 -2.99
N PRO A 89 1.79 -12.79 -4.14
CA PRO A 89 2.48 -11.90 -5.07
C PRO A 89 2.69 -10.52 -4.45
N VAL A 90 3.64 -9.76 -5.01
CA VAL A 90 3.76 -8.33 -4.69
C VAL A 90 2.59 -7.59 -5.30
N LYS A 91 1.90 -6.80 -4.48
CA LYS A 91 0.85 -5.87 -4.89
C LYS A 91 1.29 -4.44 -4.61
N LEU A 92 0.75 -3.49 -5.36
CA LEU A 92 1.06 -2.08 -5.27
C LEU A 92 -0.23 -1.32 -4.96
N ARG A 93 -0.38 -0.93 -3.70
CA ARG A 93 -1.48 -0.07 -3.27
C ARG A 93 -1.25 1.34 -3.80
N ILE A 94 -2.21 1.85 -4.56
CA ILE A 94 -2.19 3.20 -5.11
C ILE A 94 -3.09 4.08 -4.25
N LEU A 95 -2.53 5.17 -3.75
CA LEU A 95 -3.20 6.16 -2.94
C LEU A 95 -3.27 7.50 -3.68
N VAL A 96 -4.33 8.28 -3.46
CA VAL A 96 -4.47 9.61 -4.08
C VAL A 96 -4.92 10.67 -3.07
N GLY A 97 -4.47 11.91 -3.28
CA GLY A 97 -5.03 13.10 -2.61
C GLY A 97 -4.40 13.48 -1.28
N GLY A 98 -3.25 12.90 -0.96
CA GLY A 98 -2.49 13.27 0.22
C GLY A 98 -1.84 14.64 0.07
N ARG A 99 -1.77 15.38 1.17
CA ARG A 99 -1.01 16.63 1.24
C ARG A 99 -0.46 16.89 2.63
N MET A 100 0.80 17.30 2.66
CA MET A 100 1.42 17.92 3.83
C MET A 100 1.63 19.42 3.55
N GLY A 101 1.02 20.27 4.37
CA GLY A 101 0.99 21.74 4.22
C GLY A 101 0.02 22.36 5.24
N ARG A 102 -0.38 23.63 5.03
CA ARG A 102 -1.24 24.39 5.98
C ARG A 102 -2.47 23.64 6.50
N HIS A 103 -3.09 22.82 5.66
CA HIS A 103 -4.15 21.90 6.08
C HIS A 103 -3.73 20.49 5.63
N PRO A 104 -3.16 19.66 6.53
CA PRO A 104 -2.75 18.31 6.19
C PRO A 104 -3.93 17.43 5.80
N ARG A 105 -3.68 16.43 4.94
CA ARG A 105 -4.64 15.38 4.58
C ARG A 105 -3.89 14.11 4.21
N TRP A 106 -4.39 12.98 4.68
CA TRP A 106 -3.92 11.67 4.24
C TRP A 106 -4.52 11.30 2.88
N ALA A 107 -3.71 10.69 2.04
CA ALA A 107 -4.14 10.07 0.80
C ALA A 107 -5.10 8.92 1.12
N ARG A 108 -6.03 8.67 0.20
CA ARG A 108 -6.99 7.56 0.28
C ARG A 108 -6.52 6.43 -0.62
N ASP A 109 -6.76 5.18 -0.23
CA ASP A 109 -6.60 4.05 -1.13
C ASP A 109 -7.55 4.17 -2.32
N LEU A 110 -7.02 4.03 -3.52
CA LEU A 110 -7.77 4.07 -4.77
C LEU A 110 -7.97 2.66 -5.33
N CYS A 111 -6.87 1.93 -5.49
CA CYS A 111 -6.86 0.58 -6.03
C CYS A 111 -5.54 -0.14 -5.73
N GLU A 112 -5.49 -1.44 -6.05
CA GLU A 112 -4.25 -2.21 -6.06
C GLU A 112 -3.86 -2.60 -7.50
N ALA A 113 -2.56 -2.58 -7.77
CA ALA A 113 -1.95 -3.01 -9.03
C ALA A 113 -1.00 -4.18 -8.82
N ASP A 114 -0.69 -4.88 -9.90
CA ASP A 114 0.56 -5.63 -10.00
C ASP A 114 1.66 -4.76 -10.66
N LEU A 115 2.89 -5.28 -10.66
CA LEU A 115 4.03 -4.58 -11.27
C LEU A 115 3.87 -4.36 -12.77
N ALA A 116 3.12 -5.22 -13.47
CA ALA A 116 2.92 -5.12 -14.91
C ALA A 116 1.96 -3.97 -15.28
N SER A 117 0.95 -3.72 -14.46
CA SER A 117 -0.12 -2.76 -14.71
C SER A 117 0.04 -1.40 -14.01
N VAL A 118 0.92 -1.29 -13.01
CA VAL A 118 1.03 -0.06 -12.20
C VAL A 118 1.37 1.18 -13.01
N ALA A 119 2.26 1.05 -14.01
CA ALA A 119 2.66 2.20 -14.83
C ALA A 119 1.47 2.75 -15.63
N ASP A 120 0.67 1.86 -16.22
CA ASP A 120 -0.52 2.23 -16.99
C ASP A 120 -1.62 2.80 -16.10
N MET A 121 -1.79 2.26 -14.89
CA MET A 121 -2.72 2.82 -13.91
C MET A 121 -2.31 4.21 -13.45
N VAL A 122 -1.03 4.41 -13.13
CA VAL A 122 -0.51 5.74 -12.75
C VAL A 122 -0.68 6.72 -13.91
N LYS A 123 -0.36 6.31 -15.14
CA LYS A 123 -0.59 7.13 -16.34
C LYS A 123 -2.05 7.53 -16.49
N SER A 124 -2.98 6.59 -16.32
CA SER A 124 -4.43 6.85 -16.40
C SER A 124 -4.89 7.86 -15.34
N ILE A 125 -4.34 7.77 -14.12
CA ILE A 125 -4.61 8.72 -13.04
C ILE A 125 -4.07 10.10 -13.40
N LEU A 126 -2.84 10.19 -13.91
CA LEU A 126 -2.23 11.44 -14.34
C LEU A 126 -3.02 12.11 -15.47
N ASP A 127 -3.45 11.34 -16.45
CA ASP A 127 -4.22 11.82 -17.60
C ASP A 127 -5.59 12.37 -17.15
N ARG A 128 -6.25 11.70 -16.20
CA ARG A 128 -7.50 12.19 -15.63
C ARG A 128 -7.29 13.47 -14.82
N LEU A 129 -6.27 13.49 -13.97
CA LEU A 129 -5.95 14.64 -13.14
C LEU A 129 -5.61 15.89 -13.95
N THR A 130 -4.85 15.74 -15.02
CA THR A 130 -4.44 16.86 -15.88
C THR A 130 -5.60 17.38 -16.72
N ARG A 131 -6.49 16.50 -17.20
CA ARG A 131 -7.70 16.87 -17.94
C ARG A 131 -8.70 17.66 -17.09
N GLU A 132 -8.81 17.31 -15.82
CA GLU A 132 -9.82 17.86 -14.91
C GLU A 132 -9.25 18.91 -13.93
N ALA A 133 -7.95 19.24 -14.05
CA ALA A 133 -7.30 20.27 -13.24
C ALA A 133 -7.81 21.67 -13.64
N PRO A 134 -8.33 22.46 -12.68
CA PRO A 134 -8.73 23.83 -12.96
C PRO A 134 -7.50 24.71 -13.27
N PRO A 135 -7.64 25.78 -14.08
CA PRO A 135 -6.53 26.63 -14.53
C PRO A 135 -5.68 27.27 -13.41
N ALA A 136 -6.25 27.43 -12.21
CA ALA A 136 -5.60 28.09 -11.07
C ALA A 136 -5.73 27.33 -9.73
N GLY A 137 -6.17 26.07 -9.74
CA GLY A 137 -6.38 25.29 -8.51
C GLY A 137 -5.29 24.24 -8.25
N ARG A 138 -5.11 23.88 -6.98
CA ARG A 138 -4.26 22.75 -6.59
C ARG A 138 -4.91 21.43 -7.03
N ILE A 139 -4.10 20.52 -7.55
CA ILE A 139 -4.52 19.17 -7.98
C ILE A 139 -5.25 18.39 -6.89
N THR A 140 -4.91 18.63 -5.61
CA THR A 140 -5.60 18.01 -4.47
C THR A 140 -7.10 18.28 -4.48
N GLY A 141 -7.54 19.50 -4.85
CA GLY A 141 -8.97 19.81 -4.93
C GLY A 141 -9.67 19.06 -6.09
N THR A 142 -8.94 18.73 -7.16
CA THR A 142 -9.43 17.87 -8.24
C THR A 142 -9.54 16.43 -7.79
N VAL A 143 -8.52 15.91 -7.08
CA VAL A 143 -8.60 14.56 -6.48
C VAL A 143 -9.82 14.44 -5.58
N GLU A 144 -10.08 15.45 -4.76
CA GLU A 144 -11.25 15.48 -3.88
C GLU A 144 -12.54 15.35 -4.69
N ARG A 145 -12.78 16.21 -5.67
CA ARG A 145 -14.00 16.14 -6.49
C ARG A 145 -14.16 14.81 -7.23
N LEU A 146 -13.04 14.26 -7.70
CA LEU A 146 -13.05 13.08 -8.56
C LEU A 146 -13.30 11.77 -7.85
N TRP A 147 -12.83 11.69 -6.61
CA TRP A 147 -12.86 10.48 -5.81
C TRP A 147 -13.48 10.76 -4.44
N THR A 148 -14.44 11.70 -4.39
CA THR A 148 -15.50 11.76 -3.38
C THR A 148 -16.74 11.07 -3.92
N THR A 149 -16.92 9.81 -3.56
CA THR A 149 -18.24 9.19 -3.46
C THR A 149 -18.31 8.54 -2.09
N THR A 150 -19.46 8.73 -1.44
CA THR A 150 -19.89 8.36 -0.08
C THR A 150 -19.21 7.15 0.53
#